data_AF-A0A285SNH3-F1
#
_entry.id   AF-A0A285SNH3-F1
#
_cell.length_a   1.000
_cell.length_b   1.000
_cell.length_c   1.000
_cell.angle_alpha   90.00
_cell.angle_beta   90.00
_cell.angle_gamma   90.00
#
_symmetry.space_group_name_H-M   'P 1'
#
loop_
_entity.id
_entity.type
_entity.pdbx_description
1 polymer ?
#
loop_
_entity_poly.entity_id
_entity_poly.type
_entity_poly.pdbx_seq_one_letter_code
_entity_poly.pdbx_strand_id
1 'polypeptide(L)'
;MSVQRIGVPAVAPHSFRARSTSASTAPGADWLDTIIKGDCVAALERLPRASVDLVFADPPYNLQLGGDLHRPDQSRVDACDDHWDQFDSFEAYDAFTRAWLMAVRRVLKPDGGLWVIGSYHNIFRVGTILQDLGFWILNDVVWLKSNPMPNFRGKRFTNAHETMIWASKSKDAKYTFNYEALKTFNDDLQMRSDWNLPICTGGERLKDGSGQKVHPTQKPESLLYRVLLASSNAGDVVLDPFFGTGTTGAVAKRLGRHFVGVEREQEYIDAARARIDAVTPADGAALTISQGKRAAPRIPFGNLLEAGLLAPGAELTCAKGRKRATVRADGSLASGDHAGSIHKVGALVQGLEACNGWTYWHYEDAGKLKPIDALRETLRGAKAA
;
A
#
# COMPACT_ATOMS: atom_id res chain seq x y z
N MET A 1 13.10 -26.45 -31.76
CA MET A 1 11.80 -26.13 -31.11
C MET A 1 11.64 -24.63 -31.13
N SER A 2 10.71 -24.14 -31.94
CA SER A 2 10.44 -22.73 -32.19
C SER A 2 9.57 -22.16 -31.06
N VAL A 3 10.05 -21.11 -30.37
CA VAL A 3 9.28 -20.37 -29.36
C VAL A 3 8.48 -19.30 -30.09
N GLN A 4 7.19 -19.56 -30.30
CA GLN A 4 6.25 -18.56 -30.79
C GLN A 4 5.87 -17.59 -29.65
N ARG A 5 6.24 -16.31 -29.78
CA ARG A 5 5.67 -15.23 -28.97
C ARG A 5 4.29 -14.91 -29.52
N ILE A 6 3.25 -15.23 -28.76
CA ILE A 6 1.86 -14.89 -29.08
C ILE A 6 1.63 -13.42 -28.71
N GLY A 7 1.26 -12.62 -29.70
CA GLY A 7 0.95 -11.20 -29.56
C GLY A 7 -0.29 -10.94 -28.71
N VAL A 8 -0.25 -9.85 -27.96
CA VAL A 8 -1.36 -9.33 -27.15
C VAL A 8 -2.42 -8.71 -28.06
N PRO A 9 -3.71 -9.07 -27.98
CA PRO A 9 -4.76 -8.35 -28.70
C PRO A 9 -5.11 -7.01 -28.03
N ALA A 10 -5.56 -6.08 -28.86
CA ALA A 10 -5.84 -4.68 -28.56
C ALA A 10 -6.79 -4.43 -27.38
N VAL A 11 -6.48 -3.37 -26.63
CA VAL A 11 -7.23 -2.85 -25.47
C VAL A 11 -8.61 -2.35 -25.89
N ALA A 12 -9.67 -2.95 -25.32
CA ALA A 12 -11.04 -2.47 -25.44
C ALA A 12 -11.24 -1.17 -24.62
N PRO A 13 -12.14 -0.26 -25.05
CA PRO A 13 -12.33 1.04 -24.40
C PRO A 13 -12.86 0.89 -22.96
N HIS A 14 -12.17 1.55 -22.02
CA HIS A 14 -12.57 1.62 -20.62
C HIS A 14 -13.95 2.29 -20.46
N SER A 15 -14.97 1.50 -20.14
CA SER A 15 -16.23 2.03 -19.61
C SER A 15 -16.00 2.54 -18.19
N PHE A 16 -16.01 3.86 -18.01
CA PHE A 16 -16.09 4.48 -16.70
C PHE A 16 -17.46 4.16 -16.09
N ARG A 17 -17.51 3.18 -15.20
CA ARG A 17 -18.64 3.03 -14.28
C ARG A 17 -18.32 3.91 -13.07
N ALA A 18 -19.12 4.96 -12.87
CA ALA A 18 -19.04 5.79 -11.67
C ALA A 18 -19.09 4.89 -10.44
N ARG A 19 -18.14 5.07 -9.51
CA ARG A 19 -18.22 4.40 -8.20
C ARG A 19 -19.47 4.91 -7.51
N SER A 20 -20.34 3.99 -7.12
CA SER A 20 -21.48 4.28 -6.25
C SER A 20 -20.97 4.87 -4.94
N THR A 21 -21.11 6.18 -4.79
CA THR A 21 -21.01 6.85 -3.50
C THR A 21 -22.30 6.55 -2.73
N SER A 22 -22.38 5.35 -2.15
CA SER A 22 -23.31 5.09 -1.07
C SER A 22 -22.48 4.82 0.19
N ALA A 23 -22.19 5.89 0.93
CA ALA A 23 -21.87 5.78 2.34
C ALA A 23 -23.13 5.27 3.04
N SER A 24 -23.34 3.96 3.01
CA SER A 24 -24.20 3.27 3.95
C SER A 24 -23.27 2.82 5.07
N THR A 25 -23.23 3.61 6.14
CA THR A 25 -22.75 3.14 7.43
C THR A 25 -23.71 2.03 7.87
N ALA A 26 -23.32 0.78 7.61
CA ALA A 26 -23.98 -0.35 8.22
C ALA A 26 -23.95 -0.16 9.76
N PRO A 27 -25.00 -0.57 10.50
CA PRO A 27 -24.96 -0.60 11.96
C PRO A 27 -23.70 -1.32 12.41
N GLY A 28 -22.98 -0.72 13.36
CA GLY A 28 -21.61 -1.08 13.74
C GLY A 28 -21.42 -2.59 13.83
N ALA A 29 -20.53 -3.13 13.01
CA ALA A 29 -20.29 -4.56 13.01
C ALA A 29 -19.50 -4.92 14.27
N ASP A 30 -20.05 -5.78 15.15
CA ASP A 30 -19.52 -6.14 16.48
C ASP A 30 -18.09 -6.70 16.50
N TRP A 31 -17.45 -6.85 15.34
CA TRP A 31 -16.09 -7.35 15.15
C TRP A 31 -15.06 -6.24 14.82
N LEU A 32 -15.50 -5.01 14.55
CA LEU A 32 -14.60 -3.88 14.28
C LEU A 32 -13.97 -3.34 15.56
N ASP A 33 -12.70 -2.94 15.48
CA ASP A 33 -11.90 -2.43 16.59
C ASP A 33 -11.80 -3.40 17.77
N THR A 34 -11.79 -4.70 17.45
CA THR A 34 -11.75 -5.78 18.42
C THR A 34 -10.44 -6.58 18.37
N ILE A 35 -10.18 -7.28 19.49
CA ILE A 35 -9.16 -8.32 19.59
C ILE A 35 -9.88 -9.64 19.84
N ILE A 36 -9.76 -10.57 18.90
CA ILE A 36 -10.34 -11.90 18.97
C ILE A 36 -9.32 -12.84 19.59
N LYS A 37 -9.65 -13.41 20.75
CA LYS A 37 -8.81 -14.41 21.39
C LYS A 37 -8.94 -15.77 20.69
N GLY A 38 -7.83 -16.35 20.26
CA GLY A 38 -7.76 -17.74 19.79
C GLY A 38 -6.77 -17.99 18.68
N ASP A 39 -6.84 -19.21 18.11
CA ASP A 39 -6.09 -19.56 16.91
C ASP A 39 -6.50 -18.68 15.71
N CYS A 40 -5.49 -18.28 14.92
CA CYS A 40 -5.67 -17.38 13.79
C CYS A 40 -6.66 -17.94 12.75
N VAL A 41 -6.57 -19.21 12.37
CA VAL A 41 -7.45 -19.81 11.35
C VAL A 41 -8.89 -19.86 11.87
N ALA A 42 -9.07 -20.39 13.08
CA ALA A 42 -10.40 -20.52 13.69
C ALA A 42 -11.07 -19.16 13.99
N ALA A 43 -10.30 -18.13 14.30
CA ALA A 43 -10.81 -16.77 14.46
C ALA A 43 -11.18 -16.15 13.12
N LEU A 44 -10.30 -16.28 12.11
CA LEU A 44 -10.54 -15.76 10.77
C LEU A 44 -11.78 -16.37 10.14
N GLU A 45 -12.10 -17.65 10.38
CA GLU A 45 -13.32 -18.30 9.88
C GLU A 45 -14.61 -17.63 10.33
N ARG A 46 -14.62 -17.01 11.52
CA ARG A 46 -15.79 -16.32 12.10
C ARG A 46 -16.04 -14.95 11.45
N LEU A 47 -15.02 -14.38 10.79
CA LEU A 47 -15.15 -13.08 10.13
C LEU A 47 -15.99 -13.21 8.85
N PRO A 48 -16.72 -12.17 8.44
CA PRO A 48 -17.43 -12.17 7.16
C PRO A 48 -16.46 -12.30 5.97
N ARG A 49 -16.93 -12.85 4.85
CA ARG A 49 -16.12 -12.91 3.62
C ARG A 49 -15.94 -11.50 3.07
N ALA A 50 -14.79 -11.22 2.46
CA ALA A 50 -14.53 -9.94 1.78
C ALA A 50 -14.87 -8.70 2.66
N SER A 51 -14.50 -8.75 3.94
CA SER A 51 -14.82 -7.74 4.94
C SER A 51 -13.66 -6.80 5.27
N VAL A 52 -12.41 -7.21 5.03
CA VAL A 52 -11.21 -6.41 5.39
C VAL A 52 -10.51 -5.85 4.15
N ASP A 53 -9.96 -4.64 4.27
CA ASP A 53 -9.32 -3.90 3.18
C ASP A 53 -7.83 -4.24 3.08
N LEU A 54 -7.17 -4.36 4.23
CA LEU A 54 -5.75 -4.64 4.32
C LEU A 54 -5.47 -5.69 5.40
N VAL A 55 -4.48 -6.54 5.14
CA VAL A 55 -3.92 -7.45 6.14
C VAL A 55 -2.44 -7.14 6.36
N PHE A 56 -2.01 -7.09 7.62
CA PHE A 56 -0.60 -7.15 7.99
C PHE A 56 -0.38 -8.40 8.83
N ALA A 57 0.53 -9.28 8.42
CA ALA A 57 0.82 -10.51 9.13
C ALA A 57 2.31 -10.59 9.50
N ASP A 58 2.57 -10.78 10.79
CA ASP A 58 3.87 -11.09 11.38
C ASP A 58 3.83 -12.51 11.96
N PRO A 59 3.81 -13.55 11.11
CA PRO A 59 3.70 -14.93 11.58
C PRO A 59 4.94 -15.34 12.39
N PRO A 60 4.87 -16.43 13.17
CA PRO A 60 6.06 -17.08 13.72
C PRO A 60 7.12 -17.34 12.63
N TYR A 61 8.40 -17.17 12.97
CA TYR A 61 9.52 -17.27 12.01
C TYR A 61 10.15 -18.65 11.96
N ASN A 62 9.85 -19.54 12.90
CA ASN A 62 10.48 -20.85 13.03
C ASN A 62 12.01 -20.72 13.07
N LEU A 63 12.53 -19.98 14.07
CA LEU A 63 13.94 -19.60 14.15
C LEU A 63 14.90 -20.78 14.38
N GLN A 64 14.37 -21.99 14.66
CA GLN A 64 15.13 -23.25 14.85
C GLN A 64 16.41 -23.06 15.69
N LEU A 65 16.28 -22.36 16.83
CA LEU A 65 17.40 -22.04 17.70
C LEU A 65 17.98 -23.31 18.34
N GLY A 66 19.26 -23.58 18.10
CA GLY A 66 19.95 -24.79 18.60
C GLY A 66 20.49 -24.71 20.03
N GLY A 67 20.20 -23.63 20.79
CA GLY A 67 20.63 -23.43 22.18
C GLY A 67 20.98 -21.98 22.54
N ASP A 68 21.46 -21.79 23.78
CA ASP A 68 21.74 -20.47 24.37
C ASP A 68 22.83 -19.67 23.62
N LEU A 69 22.58 -18.36 23.51
CA LEU A 69 23.52 -17.39 22.97
C LEU A 69 23.99 -16.43 24.08
N HIS A 70 25.30 -16.22 24.17
CA HIS A 70 25.92 -15.28 25.11
C HIS A 70 26.62 -14.15 24.36
N ARG A 71 26.61 -12.96 24.94
CA ARG A 71 27.38 -11.79 24.49
C ARG A 71 28.86 -11.93 24.88
N PRO A 72 29.76 -11.09 24.32
CA PRO A 72 31.18 -11.09 24.71
C PRO A 72 31.44 -10.84 26.20
N ASP A 73 30.55 -10.10 26.87
CA ASP A 73 30.57 -9.85 28.31
C ASP A 73 29.96 -10.99 29.14
N GLN A 74 29.70 -12.15 28.51
CA GLN A 74 29.08 -13.35 29.07
C GLN A 74 27.62 -13.22 29.51
N SER A 75 26.96 -12.07 29.27
CA SER A 75 25.52 -11.95 29.52
C SER A 75 24.71 -12.77 28.51
N ARG A 76 23.63 -13.41 28.98
CA ARG A 76 22.73 -14.21 28.13
C ARG A 76 21.91 -13.31 27.21
N VAL A 77 21.78 -13.71 25.95
CA VAL A 77 20.86 -13.08 25.00
C VAL A 77 19.47 -13.67 25.23
N ASP A 78 18.53 -12.78 25.55
CA ASP A 78 17.10 -13.04 25.57
C ASP A 78 16.59 -13.21 24.13
N ALA A 79 16.62 -14.47 23.66
CA ALA A 79 16.19 -14.88 22.33
C ALA A 79 14.69 -15.27 22.33
N CYS A 80 14.07 -15.36 21.15
CA CYS A 80 12.71 -15.85 21.04
C CYS A 80 12.75 -17.39 21.00
N ASP A 81 12.49 -18.02 22.15
CA ASP A 81 12.42 -19.47 22.35
C ASP A 81 11.01 -19.94 22.72
N ASP A 82 10.01 -19.05 22.60
CA ASP A 82 8.61 -19.31 22.90
C ASP A 82 8.02 -20.49 22.12
N HIS A 83 7.08 -21.18 22.77
CA HIS A 83 6.44 -22.39 22.22
C HIS A 83 5.71 -22.16 20.90
N TRP A 84 5.25 -20.93 20.62
CA TRP A 84 4.53 -20.58 19.38
C TRP A 84 5.45 -20.46 18.16
N ASP A 85 6.78 -20.37 18.35
CA ASP A 85 7.77 -20.33 17.25
C ASP A 85 8.36 -21.71 16.93
N GLN A 86 7.91 -22.78 17.60
CA GLN A 86 8.46 -24.12 17.47
C GLN A 86 7.61 -24.98 16.52
N PHE A 87 8.23 -25.47 15.44
CA PHE A 87 7.59 -26.35 14.46
C PHE A 87 8.39 -27.63 14.28
N ASP A 88 7.68 -28.76 14.20
CA ASP A 88 8.29 -30.10 14.06
C ASP A 88 9.08 -30.26 12.74
N SER A 89 8.65 -29.56 11.69
CA SER A 89 9.28 -29.63 10.37
C SER A 89 8.90 -28.44 9.49
N PHE A 90 9.60 -28.29 8.37
CA PHE A 90 9.20 -27.34 7.33
C PHE A 90 7.83 -27.67 6.70
N GLU A 91 7.46 -28.95 6.64
CA GLU A 91 6.15 -29.36 6.12
C GLU A 91 5.02 -28.94 7.06
N ALA A 92 5.24 -29.06 8.38
CA ALA A 92 4.30 -28.55 9.38
C ALA A 92 4.15 -27.02 9.28
N TYR A 93 5.27 -26.29 9.12
CA TYR A 93 5.25 -24.83 8.92
C TYR A 93 4.51 -24.43 7.63
N ASP A 94 4.67 -25.19 6.54
CA ASP A 94 3.98 -24.95 5.28
C ASP A 94 2.48 -25.20 5.36
N ALA A 95 2.07 -26.28 6.02
CA ALA A 95 0.67 -26.59 6.24
C ALA A 95 -0.02 -25.49 7.06
N PHE A 96 0.63 -25.06 8.14
CA PHE A 96 0.22 -23.90 8.93
C PHE A 96 0.12 -22.64 8.06
N THR A 97 1.16 -22.35 7.28
CA THR A 97 1.24 -21.14 6.44
C THR A 97 0.13 -21.11 5.39
N ARG A 98 -0.13 -22.24 4.74
CA ARG A 98 -1.20 -22.37 3.75
C ARG A 98 -2.58 -22.17 4.38
N ALA A 99 -2.82 -22.72 5.56
CA ALA A 99 -4.11 -22.63 6.25
C ALA A 99 -4.48 -21.17 6.57
N TRP A 100 -3.59 -20.42 7.22
CA TRP A 100 -3.90 -19.03 7.57
C TRP A 100 -3.95 -18.11 6.34
N LEU A 101 -3.12 -18.34 5.31
CA LEU A 101 -3.19 -17.57 4.07
C LEU A 101 -4.49 -17.82 3.29
N MET A 102 -5.02 -19.04 3.30
CA MET A 102 -6.33 -19.36 2.73
C MET A 102 -7.46 -18.63 3.48
N ALA A 103 -7.40 -18.62 4.82
CA ALA A 103 -8.36 -17.91 5.65
C ALA A 103 -8.30 -16.39 5.42
N VAL A 104 -7.09 -15.81 5.33
CA VAL A 104 -6.86 -14.41 4.96
C VAL A 104 -7.45 -14.09 3.58
N ARG A 105 -7.17 -14.93 2.57
CA ARG A 105 -7.70 -14.75 1.22
C ARG A 105 -9.23 -14.72 1.18
N ARG A 106 -9.89 -15.48 2.06
CA ARG A 106 -11.36 -15.53 2.18
C ARG A 106 -11.94 -14.21 2.71
N VAL A 107 -11.32 -13.62 3.74
CA VAL A 107 -11.80 -12.39 4.41
C VAL A 107 -11.37 -11.12 3.68
N LEU A 108 -10.26 -11.13 2.94
CA LEU A 108 -9.78 -9.97 2.19
C LEU A 108 -10.77 -9.55 1.09
N LYS A 109 -11.06 -8.25 0.95
CA LYS A 109 -11.87 -7.70 -0.15
C LYS A 109 -11.25 -7.99 -1.52
N PRO A 110 -12.03 -7.98 -2.63
CA PRO A 110 -11.50 -8.21 -3.98
C PRO A 110 -10.31 -7.31 -4.36
N ASP A 111 -10.38 -6.04 -3.95
CA ASP A 111 -9.36 -5.01 -4.18
C ASP A 111 -8.41 -4.84 -2.97
N GLY A 112 -8.44 -5.76 -2.01
CA GLY A 112 -7.63 -5.67 -0.80
C GLY A 112 -6.16 -6.07 -0.99
N GLY A 113 -5.32 -5.63 -0.05
CA GLY A 113 -3.89 -5.93 0.01
C GLY A 113 -3.48 -6.77 1.22
N LEU A 114 -2.34 -7.44 1.10
CA LEU A 114 -1.70 -8.20 2.17
C LEU A 114 -0.22 -7.80 2.26
N TRP A 115 0.22 -7.54 3.47
CA TRP A 115 1.63 -7.47 3.85
C TRP A 115 1.96 -8.65 4.74
N VAL A 116 3.06 -9.35 4.43
CA VAL A 116 3.63 -10.37 5.33
C VAL A 116 5.09 -10.05 5.56
N ILE A 117 5.55 -10.08 6.80
CA ILE A 117 6.95 -9.90 7.16
C ILE A 117 7.59 -11.23 7.57
N GLY A 118 8.89 -11.36 7.29
CA GLY A 118 9.67 -12.50 7.69
C GLY A 118 11.16 -12.24 7.61
N SER A 119 11.93 -13.22 8.07
CA SER A 119 13.37 -13.28 7.86
C SER A 119 13.71 -14.39 6.87
N TYR A 120 14.99 -14.59 6.58
CA TYR A 120 15.43 -15.66 5.68
C TYR A 120 14.99 -17.08 6.12
N HIS A 121 14.64 -17.28 7.40
CA HIS A 121 14.17 -18.57 7.92
C HIS A 121 12.82 -18.99 7.31
N ASN A 122 11.92 -18.04 7.06
CA ASN A 122 10.55 -18.34 6.66
C ASN A 122 10.08 -17.62 5.38
N ILE A 123 10.59 -16.43 5.05
CA ILE A 123 9.96 -15.55 4.06
C ILE A 123 9.92 -16.15 2.66
N PHE A 124 10.88 -16.99 2.29
CA PHE A 124 10.87 -17.69 1.00
C PHE A 124 9.72 -18.70 0.91
N ARG A 125 9.47 -19.44 1.99
CA ARG A 125 8.37 -20.41 2.07
C ARG A 125 7.02 -19.71 1.98
N VAL A 126 6.87 -18.64 2.76
CA VAL A 126 5.68 -17.77 2.75
C VAL A 126 5.44 -17.18 1.36
N GLY A 127 6.49 -16.65 0.72
CA GLY A 127 6.43 -16.08 -0.62
C GLY A 127 5.97 -17.08 -1.68
N THR A 128 6.49 -18.31 -1.67
CA THR A 128 6.05 -19.38 -2.57
C THR A 128 4.56 -19.70 -2.36
N ILE A 129 4.14 -19.92 -1.11
CA ILE A 129 2.74 -20.28 -0.80
C ILE A 129 1.78 -19.15 -1.18
N LEU A 130 2.17 -17.88 -0.99
CA LEU A 130 1.39 -16.72 -1.44
C LEU A 130 1.09 -16.78 -2.95
N GLN A 131 2.11 -17.04 -3.76
CA GLN A 131 1.96 -17.14 -5.21
C GLN A 131 1.12 -18.35 -5.61
N ASP A 132 1.34 -19.52 -4.99
CA ASP A 132 0.55 -20.74 -5.21
C ASP A 132 -0.95 -20.52 -4.94
N LEU A 133 -1.27 -19.71 -3.93
CA LEU A 133 -2.65 -19.36 -3.56
C LEU A 133 -3.25 -18.25 -4.43
N GLY A 134 -2.53 -17.76 -5.44
CA GLY A 134 -3.01 -16.79 -6.41
C GLY A 134 -3.05 -15.34 -5.90
N PHE A 135 -2.26 -15.01 -4.87
CA PHE A 135 -1.91 -13.61 -4.60
C PHE A 135 -0.95 -13.10 -5.68
N TRP A 136 -1.00 -11.80 -5.96
CA TRP A 136 -0.10 -11.18 -6.91
C TRP A 136 0.87 -10.26 -6.16
N ILE A 137 2.13 -10.68 -6.05
CA ILE A 137 3.17 -9.90 -5.39
C ILE A 137 3.42 -8.62 -6.19
N LEU A 138 3.35 -7.49 -5.50
CA LEU A 138 3.57 -6.15 -6.06
C LEU A 138 5.01 -5.70 -5.82
N ASN A 139 5.47 -5.82 -4.58
CA ASN A 139 6.84 -5.54 -4.19
C ASN A 139 7.24 -6.43 -3.01
N ASP A 140 8.49 -6.88 -3.00
CA ASP A 140 9.21 -7.11 -1.76
C ASP A 140 9.80 -5.78 -1.27
N VAL A 141 9.78 -5.57 0.05
CA VAL A 141 10.29 -4.39 0.73
C VAL A 141 11.24 -4.84 1.84
N VAL A 142 12.46 -4.34 1.83
CA VAL A 142 13.49 -4.66 2.81
C VAL A 142 13.43 -3.63 3.94
N TRP A 143 13.13 -4.09 5.15
CA TRP A 143 13.34 -3.29 6.35
C TRP A 143 14.81 -3.38 6.76
N LEU A 144 15.58 -2.34 6.48
CA LEU A 144 16.94 -2.17 6.96
C LEU A 144 16.91 -1.66 8.40
N LYS A 145 17.42 -2.46 9.33
CA LYS A 145 17.48 -2.11 10.75
C LYS A 145 18.65 -1.15 10.96
N SER A 146 18.38 0.06 11.45
CA SER A 146 19.45 1.04 11.72
C SER A 146 20.32 0.67 12.92
N ASN A 147 19.76 -0.08 13.87
CA ASN A 147 20.39 -0.51 15.12
C ASN A 147 20.15 -2.02 15.39
N PRO A 148 20.58 -2.93 14.48
CA PRO A 148 20.37 -4.35 14.66
C PRO A 148 21.25 -4.90 15.79
N MET A 149 20.82 -6.02 16.38
CA MET A 149 21.70 -6.78 17.27
C MET A 149 22.90 -7.31 16.46
N PRO A 150 24.15 -7.07 16.89
CA PRO A 150 25.33 -7.48 16.15
C PRO A 150 25.52 -9.00 16.18
N ASN A 151 26.28 -9.54 15.22
CA ASN A 151 26.75 -10.92 15.28
C ASN A 151 27.89 -11.06 16.29
N PHE A 152 27.67 -11.77 17.41
CA PHE A 152 28.67 -11.88 18.47
C PHE A 152 29.76 -12.94 18.24
N ARG A 153 29.50 -13.95 17.39
CA ARG A 153 30.42 -15.09 17.20
C ARG A 153 31.27 -14.99 15.93
N GLY A 154 31.09 -13.97 15.10
CA GLY A 154 31.82 -13.78 13.84
C GLY A 154 31.63 -14.89 12.80
N LYS A 155 30.58 -15.72 12.93
CA LYS A 155 30.36 -16.89 12.07
C LYS A 155 29.56 -16.59 10.80
N ARG A 156 28.83 -15.47 10.78
CA ARG A 156 27.93 -15.03 9.70
C ARG A 156 27.90 -13.51 9.66
N PHE A 157 27.33 -12.95 8.60
CA PHE A 157 26.96 -11.53 8.56
C PHE A 157 25.95 -11.18 9.66
N THR A 158 25.94 -9.91 10.08
CA THR A 158 24.92 -9.39 11.01
C THR A 158 23.56 -9.42 10.34
N ASN A 159 22.56 -9.99 11.02
CA ASN A 159 21.18 -10.01 10.54
C ASN A 159 20.53 -8.62 10.68
N ALA A 160 20.88 -7.74 9.74
CA ALA A 160 20.55 -6.32 9.77
C ALA A 160 19.27 -5.95 8.99
N HIS A 161 18.50 -6.94 8.53
CA HIS A 161 17.25 -6.67 7.82
C HIS A 161 16.20 -7.75 8.04
N GLU A 162 14.97 -7.42 7.66
CA GLU A 162 13.86 -8.36 7.42
C GLU A 162 13.23 -8.02 6.06
N THR A 163 12.50 -8.98 5.50
CA THR A 163 11.83 -8.84 4.20
C THR A 163 10.32 -8.84 4.42
N MET A 164 9.65 -7.85 3.85
CA MET A 164 8.20 -7.79 3.75
C MET A 164 7.77 -8.06 2.32
N ILE A 165 6.67 -8.76 2.14
CA ILE A 165 6.04 -9.00 0.84
C ILE A 165 4.70 -8.26 0.84
N TRP A 166 4.54 -7.34 -0.10
CA TRP A 166 3.26 -6.70 -0.40
C TRP A 166 2.62 -7.37 -1.62
N ALA A 167 1.40 -7.86 -1.46
CA ALA A 167 0.66 -8.51 -2.52
C ALA A 167 -0.79 -8.04 -2.58
N SER A 168 -1.35 -7.95 -3.78
CA SER A 168 -2.79 -7.82 -3.97
C SER A 168 -3.47 -9.18 -3.94
N LYS A 169 -4.77 -9.20 -3.63
CA LYS A 169 -5.55 -10.45 -3.62
C LYS A 169 -5.47 -11.21 -4.95
N SER A 170 -5.39 -10.52 -6.08
CA SER A 170 -5.21 -11.14 -7.39
C SER A 170 -4.53 -10.17 -8.36
N LYS A 171 -4.12 -10.67 -9.53
CA LYS A 171 -3.49 -9.87 -10.58
C LYS A 171 -4.34 -8.69 -11.06
N ASP A 172 -5.66 -8.87 -11.10
CA ASP A 172 -6.60 -7.88 -11.63
C ASP A 172 -7.22 -6.98 -10.54
N ALA A 173 -6.81 -7.17 -9.28
CA ALA A 173 -7.28 -6.38 -8.15
C ALA A 173 -6.86 -4.90 -8.28
N LYS A 174 -7.79 -3.99 -7.99
CA LYS A 174 -7.55 -2.53 -7.99
C LYS A 174 -7.12 -2.06 -6.61
N TYR A 175 -5.96 -2.55 -6.18
CA TYR A 175 -5.42 -2.29 -4.85
C TYR A 175 -5.18 -0.79 -4.56
N THR A 176 -5.24 -0.44 -3.27
CA THR A 176 -4.88 0.89 -2.78
C THR A 176 -3.37 1.06 -2.77
N PHE A 177 -2.89 2.14 -3.39
CA PHE A 177 -1.51 2.60 -3.27
C PHE A 177 -1.45 4.13 -3.27
N ASN A 178 -1.16 4.71 -2.12
CA ASN A 178 -1.12 6.14 -1.89
C ASN A 178 0.23 6.74 -2.34
N TYR A 179 0.51 6.63 -3.64
CA TYR A 179 1.79 7.02 -4.23
C TYR A 179 2.20 8.46 -3.89
N GLU A 180 1.31 9.44 -4.11
CA GLU A 180 1.65 10.84 -3.84
C GLU A 180 1.84 11.12 -2.35
N ALA A 181 1.07 10.46 -1.48
CA ALA A 181 1.25 10.59 -0.03
C ALA A 181 2.64 10.07 0.38
N LEU A 182 3.07 8.92 -0.13
CA LEU A 182 4.41 8.38 0.13
C LEU A 182 5.52 9.21 -0.48
N LYS A 183 5.26 9.84 -1.64
CA LYS A 183 6.20 10.75 -2.28
C LYS A 183 6.39 12.00 -1.43
N THR A 184 5.31 12.65 -0.99
CA THR A 184 5.37 13.79 -0.06
C THR A 184 6.02 13.39 1.27
N PHE A 185 5.68 12.22 1.81
CA PHE A 185 6.28 11.69 3.04
C PHE A 185 7.80 11.48 2.93
N ASN A 186 8.33 11.38 1.72
CA ASN A 186 9.74 11.15 1.42
C ASN A 186 10.34 12.34 0.67
N ASP A 187 9.99 13.57 1.11
CA ASP A 187 10.51 14.84 0.61
C ASP A 187 10.38 14.99 -0.92
N ASP A 188 9.18 14.69 -1.42
CA ASP A 188 8.82 14.69 -2.84
C ASP A 188 9.64 13.73 -3.74
N LEU A 189 10.36 12.78 -3.14
CA LEU A 189 11.02 11.68 -3.82
C LEU A 189 10.18 10.41 -3.74
N GLN A 190 10.16 9.63 -4.82
CA GLN A 190 9.46 8.35 -4.82
C GLN A 190 10.02 7.43 -3.71
N MET A 191 9.13 6.90 -2.88
CA MET A 191 9.47 5.93 -1.85
C MET A 191 10.08 4.67 -2.49
N ARG A 192 11.22 4.23 -1.97
CA ARG A 192 11.92 3.03 -2.44
C ARG A 192 11.47 1.78 -1.70
N SER A 193 11.94 0.61 -2.14
CA SER A 193 11.68 -0.68 -1.49
C SER A 193 12.64 -1.00 -0.33
N ASP A 194 13.60 -0.12 0.00
CA ASP A 194 14.54 -0.28 1.10
C ASP A 194 14.29 0.76 2.20
N TRP A 195 13.71 0.31 3.31
CA TRP A 195 13.25 1.18 4.39
C TRP A 195 14.22 1.11 5.57
N ASN A 196 14.99 2.18 5.78
CA ASN A 196 15.87 2.30 6.94
C ASN A 196 15.08 2.81 8.15
N LEU A 197 14.87 1.93 9.13
CA LEU A 197 14.08 2.20 10.34
C LEU A 197 14.71 1.52 11.57
N PRO A 198 14.66 2.13 12.76
CA PRO A 198 15.16 1.51 13.98
C PRO A 198 14.28 0.34 14.42
N ILE A 199 14.85 -0.56 15.23
CA ILE A 199 14.10 -1.57 15.97
C ILE A 199 13.28 -0.96 17.11
N CYS A 200 12.21 -1.64 17.52
CA CYS A 200 11.37 -1.21 18.63
C CYS A 200 12.15 -1.24 19.96
N THR A 201 12.48 -0.06 20.48
CA THR A 201 13.30 0.18 21.67
C THR A 201 12.79 1.42 22.42
N GLY A 202 13.38 1.72 23.58
CA GLY A 202 13.00 2.89 24.36
C GLY A 202 11.57 2.80 24.91
N GLY A 203 10.87 3.93 24.98
CA GLY A 203 9.51 4.03 25.54
C GLY A 203 8.43 3.35 24.70
N GLU A 204 8.70 3.06 23.43
CA GLU A 204 7.77 2.31 22.57
C GLU A 204 7.74 0.82 22.92
N ARG A 205 8.87 0.28 23.42
CA ARG A 205 8.99 -1.14 23.75
C ARG A 205 8.27 -1.43 25.05
N LEU A 206 7.19 -2.20 24.98
CA LEU A 206 6.38 -2.51 26.15
C LEU A 206 7.16 -3.36 27.15
N LYS A 207 7.02 -2.99 28.42
CA LYS A 207 7.63 -3.67 29.55
C LYS A 207 6.59 -4.04 30.58
N ASP A 208 6.79 -5.18 31.23
CA ASP A 208 5.97 -5.63 32.36
C ASP A 208 6.32 -4.85 33.64
N GLY A 209 5.65 -5.19 34.75
CA GLY A 209 5.92 -4.58 36.06
C GLY A 209 7.33 -4.86 36.61
N SER A 210 8.06 -5.83 36.04
CA SER A 210 9.44 -6.16 36.41
C SER A 210 10.49 -5.45 35.53
N GLY A 211 10.04 -4.68 34.52
CA GLY A 211 10.90 -3.99 33.56
C GLY A 211 11.42 -4.88 32.41
N GLN A 212 10.96 -6.13 32.33
CA GLN A 212 11.24 -7.07 31.24
C GLN A 212 10.34 -6.80 30.04
N LYS A 213 10.75 -7.24 28.85
CA LYS A 213 9.94 -7.03 27.63
C LYS A 213 8.69 -7.90 27.71
N VAL A 214 7.54 -7.34 27.37
CA VAL A 214 6.29 -8.12 27.29
C VAL A 214 6.31 -9.09 26.10
N HIS A 215 6.86 -8.65 24.96
CA HIS A 215 6.92 -9.47 23.74
C HIS A 215 8.34 -9.50 23.15
N PRO A 216 8.84 -10.67 22.73
CA PRO A 216 10.20 -10.82 22.21
C PRO A 216 10.37 -10.12 20.85
N THR A 217 9.33 -10.14 20.01
CA THR A 217 9.39 -9.74 18.59
C THR A 217 8.52 -8.52 18.24
N GLN A 218 8.19 -7.66 19.23
CA GLN A 218 7.40 -6.44 18.99
C GLN A 218 7.98 -5.60 17.83
N LYS A 219 7.17 -5.38 16.78
CA LYS A 219 7.55 -4.55 15.62
C LYS A 219 7.42 -3.05 15.92
N PRO A 220 8.28 -2.21 15.31
CA PRO A 220 8.24 -0.76 15.51
C PRO A 220 7.02 -0.12 14.85
N GLU A 221 6.38 0.83 15.51
CA GLU A 221 5.22 1.57 14.98
C GLU A 221 5.54 2.30 13.68
N SER A 222 6.77 2.78 13.50
CA SER A 222 7.22 3.47 12.29
C SER A 222 7.11 2.60 11.03
N LEU A 223 7.30 1.28 11.17
CA LEU A 223 7.15 0.33 10.07
C LEU A 223 5.68 0.20 9.67
N LEU A 224 4.80 -0.03 10.65
CA LEU A 224 3.36 -0.16 10.43
C LEU A 224 2.75 1.16 9.93
N TYR A 225 3.24 2.30 10.40
CA TYR A 225 2.80 3.62 9.93
C TYR A 225 2.98 3.74 8.43
N ARG A 226 4.16 3.37 7.91
CA ARG A 226 4.46 3.43 6.47
C ARG A 226 3.62 2.41 5.69
N VAL A 227 3.43 1.19 6.20
CA VAL A 227 2.56 0.17 5.60
C VAL A 227 1.11 0.67 5.44
N LEU A 228 0.52 1.18 6.53
CA LEU A 228 -0.88 1.63 6.53
C LEU A 228 -1.05 2.91 5.70
N LEU A 229 -0.10 3.85 5.78
CA LEU A 229 -0.12 5.05 4.93
C LEU A 229 -0.02 4.67 3.44
N ALA A 230 0.80 3.70 3.08
CA ALA A 230 1.01 3.26 1.70
C ALA A 230 -0.22 2.62 1.07
N SER A 231 -0.94 1.80 1.83
CA SER A 231 -1.83 0.76 1.25
C SER A 231 -3.23 0.68 1.88
N SER A 232 -3.62 1.69 2.66
CA SER A 232 -4.98 1.85 3.19
C SER A 232 -5.37 3.34 3.31
N ASN A 233 -6.66 3.62 3.41
CA ASN A 233 -7.23 4.94 3.65
C ASN A 233 -7.85 5.02 5.06
N ALA A 234 -8.11 6.23 5.55
CA ALA A 234 -8.92 6.39 6.76
C ALA A 234 -10.31 5.73 6.57
N GLY A 235 -10.78 5.03 7.59
CA GLY A 235 -12.00 4.22 7.58
C GLY A 235 -11.83 2.80 7.02
N ASP A 236 -10.71 2.45 6.38
CA ASP A 236 -10.43 1.07 5.96
C ASP A 236 -10.25 0.16 7.18
N VAL A 237 -10.53 -1.13 7.00
CA VAL A 237 -10.39 -2.16 8.04
C VAL A 237 -9.08 -2.93 7.85
N VAL A 238 -8.21 -2.86 8.85
CA VAL A 238 -6.91 -3.55 8.89
C VAL A 238 -6.99 -4.79 9.78
N LEU A 239 -6.75 -5.95 9.21
CA LEU A 239 -6.68 -7.20 9.97
C LEU A 239 -5.22 -7.58 10.24
N ASP A 240 -4.96 -8.06 11.44
CA ASP A 240 -3.69 -8.67 11.83
C ASP A 240 -3.95 -10.02 12.52
N PRO A 241 -3.62 -11.15 11.86
CA PRO A 241 -3.87 -12.48 12.40
C PRO A 241 -2.85 -12.93 13.46
N PHE A 242 -1.80 -12.13 13.73
CA PHE A 242 -0.72 -12.40 14.67
C PHE A 242 -0.45 -11.14 15.50
N PHE A 243 -1.46 -10.71 16.26
CA PHE A 243 -1.55 -9.34 16.77
C PHE A 243 -0.48 -8.98 17.80
N GLY A 244 0.03 -9.97 18.56
CA GLY A 244 0.98 -9.77 19.63
C GLY A 244 0.50 -8.68 20.59
N THR A 245 1.37 -7.71 20.86
CA THR A 245 1.04 -6.56 21.72
C THR A 245 0.41 -5.38 20.99
N GLY A 246 -0.26 -5.63 19.85
CA GLY A 246 -1.18 -4.69 19.21
C GLY A 246 -0.55 -3.52 18.46
N THR A 247 0.67 -3.66 17.92
CA THR A 247 1.30 -2.59 17.12
C THR A 247 0.42 -2.17 15.95
N THR A 248 -0.16 -3.13 15.21
CA THR A 248 -1.03 -2.84 14.07
C THR A 248 -2.28 -2.07 14.50
N GLY A 249 -2.95 -2.48 15.58
CA GLY A 249 -4.14 -1.80 16.09
C GLY A 249 -3.85 -0.39 16.62
N ALA A 250 -2.74 -0.21 17.33
CA ALA A 250 -2.33 1.10 17.84
C ALA A 250 -2.09 2.11 16.70
N VAL A 251 -1.39 1.69 15.64
CA VAL A 251 -1.14 2.54 14.48
C VAL A 251 -2.41 2.74 13.65
N ALA A 252 -3.24 1.70 13.46
CA ALA A 252 -4.51 1.81 12.76
C ALA A 252 -5.42 2.84 13.42
N LYS A 253 -5.63 2.75 14.74
CA LYS A 253 -6.43 3.71 15.51
C LYS A 253 -5.87 5.13 15.40
N ARG A 254 -4.54 5.30 15.55
CA ARG A 254 -3.89 6.62 15.41
C ARG A 254 -4.15 7.24 14.04
N LEU A 255 -4.14 6.41 13.01
CA LEU A 255 -4.32 6.79 11.61
C LEU A 255 -5.79 6.75 11.15
N GLY A 256 -6.75 6.62 12.06
CA GLY A 256 -8.18 6.64 11.73
C GLY A 256 -8.63 5.47 10.84
N ARG A 257 -7.95 4.32 10.92
CA ARG A 257 -8.39 3.04 10.35
C ARG A 257 -9.08 2.22 11.44
N HIS A 258 -10.02 1.38 11.04
CA HIS A 258 -10.52 0.32 11.92
C HIS A 258 -9.52 -0.83 11.96
N PHE A 259 -9.52 -1.62 13.02
CA PHE A 259 -8.68 -2.81 13.11
C PHE A 259 -9.41 -4.06 13.59
N VAL A 260 -8.82 -5.22 13.30
CA VAL A 260 -9.17 -6.51 13.92
C VAL A 260 -7.86 -7.22 14.22
N GLY A 261 -7.61 -7.51 15.49
CA GLY A 261 -6.47 -8.32 15.91
C GLY A 261 -6.89 -9.74 16.27
N VAL A 262 -6.09 -10.74 15.91
CA VAL A 262 -6.19 -12.09 16.48
C VAL A 262 -4.94 -12.40 17.27
N GLU A 263 -5.13 -12.83 18.52
CA GLU A 263 -4.04 -13.23 19.41
C GLU A 263 -4.48 -14.40 20.29
N ARG A 264 -3.56 -15.32 20.58
CA ARG A 264 -3.82 -16.49 21.41
C ARG A 264 -3.52 -16.22 22.88
N GLU A 265 -2.43 -15.52 23.16
CA GLU A 265 -1.88 -15.34 24.50
C GLU A 265 -2.57 -14.18 25.23
N GLN A 266 -3.14 -14.47 26.41
CA GLN A 266 -3.93 -13.47 27.16
C GLN A 266 -3.09 -12.27 27.59
N GLU A 267 -1.85 -12.49 28.00
CA GLU A 267 -0.93 -11.43 28.43
C GLU A 267 -0.67 -10.42 27.31
N TYR A 268 -0.52 -10.90 26.07
CA TYR A 268 -0.31 -10.05 24.91
C TYR A 268 -1.58 -9.26 24.55
N ILE A 269 -2.76 -9.90 24.67
CA ILE A 269 -4.06 -9.23 24.50
C ILE A 269 -4.23 -8.09 25.49
N ASP A 270 -3.93 -8.32 26.77
CA ASP A 270 -4.12 -7.32 27.83
C ASP A 270 -3.19 -6.12 27.61
N ALA A 271 -1.93 -6.39 27.25
CA ALA A 271 -0.97 -5.35 26.87
C ALA A 271 -1.41 -4.58 25.61
N ALA A 272 -1.93 -5.28 24.59
CA ALA A 272 -2.45 -4.67 23.38
C ALA A 272 -3.64 -3.74 23.65
N ARG A 273 -4.60 -4.17 24.50
CA ARG A 273 -5.75 -3.34 24.90
C ARG A 273 -5.30 -2.06 25.58
N ALA A 274 -4.48 -2.18 26.62
CA ALA A 274 -3.98 -1.01 27.36
C ALA A 274 -3.22 -0.04 26.43
N ARG A 275 -2.40 -0.55 25.52
CA ARG A 275 -1.69 0.26 24.52
C ARG A 275 -2.64 0.98 23.59
N ILE A 276 -3.63 0.28 23.03
CA ILE A 276 -4.57 0.84 22.05
C ILE A 276 -5.51 1.85 22.71
N ASP A 277 -5.95 1.60 23.94
CA ASP A 277 -6.79 2.53 24.70
C ASP A 277 -6.09 3.87 24.94
N ALA A 278 -4.77 3.84 25.17
CA ALA A 278 -3.94 5.04 25.34
C ALA A 278 -3.67 5.82 24.03
N VAL A 279 -4.05 5.28 22.86
CA VAL A 279 -3.88 5.98 21.58
C VAL A 279 -5.01 6.98 21.35
N THR A 280 -4.65 8.25 21.17
CA THR A 280 -5.53 9.28 20.63
C THR A 280 -5.55 9.20 19.10
N PRO A 281 -6.72 9.01 18.46
CA PRO A 281 -6.86 9.10 17.01
C PRO A 281 -6.51 10.50 16.50
N ALA A 282 -5.87 10.59 15.33
CA ALA A 282 -5.71 11.87 14.66
C ALA A 282 -7.06 12.43 14.17
N ASP A 283 -7.21 13.75 14.13
CA ASP A 283 -8.41 14.40 13.62
C ASP A 283 -8.56 14.26 12.10
N GLY A 284 -9.76 14.51 11.58
CA GLY A 284 -10.07 14.33 10.15
C GLY A 284 -9.22 15.20 9.21
N ALA A 285 -8.78 16.39 9.64
CA ALA A 285 -7.94 17.25 8.82
C ALA A 285 -6.51 16.67 8.73
N ALA A 286 -5.96 16.20 9.85
CA ALA A 286 -4.64 15.57 9.95
C ALA A 286 -4.57 14.21 9.22
N LEU A 287 -5.71 13.55 9.01
CA LEU A 287 -5.80 12.30 8.25
C LEU A 287 -5.87 12.49 6.73
N THR A 288 -6.05 13.73 6.27
CA THR A 288 -6.11 14.03 4.83
C THR A 288 -4.72 13.88 4.21
N ILE A 289 -4.61 13.04 3.17
CA ILE A 289 -3.35 12.75 2.48
C ILE A 289 -3.28 13.43 1.11
N SER A 290 -2.06 13.70 0.64
CA SER A 290 -1.81 14.20 -0.73
C SER A 290 -2.43 13.26 -1.77
N GLN A 291 -3.26 13.82 -2.66
CA GLN A 291 -3.85 13.09 -3.77
C GLN A 291 -3.21 13.46 -5.11
N GLY A 292 -3.10 12.48 -6.00
CA GLY A 292 -2.56 12.70 -7.33
C GLY A 292 -3.52 13.37 -8.30
N LYS A 293 -2.97 13.98 -9.35
CA LYS A 293 -3.73 14.64 -10.43
C LYS A 293 -4.75 13.72 -11.12
N ARG A 294 -4.62 12.40 -10.97
CA ARG A 294 -5.57 11.39 -11.47
C ARG A 294 -6.85 11.28 -10.64
N ALA A 295 -6.82 11.67 -9.37
CA ALA A 295 -7.99 11.68 -8.49
C ALA A 295 -8.86 12.93 -8.71
N ALA A 296 -8.30 14.01 -9.27
CA ALA A 296 -9.05 15.21 -9.62
C ALA A 296 -10.16 14.91 -10.65
N PRO A 297 -11.31 15.58 -10.58
CA PRO A 297 -12.38 15.44 -11.56
C PRO A 297 -11.85 15.57 -12.99
N ARG A 298 -12.24 14.64 -13.85
CA ARG A 298 -11.86 14.66 -15.27
C ARG A 298 -12.56 15.84 -15.95
N ILE A 299 -11.77 16.71 -16.57
CA ILE A 299 -12.27 17.77 -17.45
C ILE A 299 -11.94 17.36 -18.89
N PRO A 300 -12.94 16.96 -19.69
CA PRO A 300 -12.79 16.81 -21.13
C PRO A 300 -12.33 18.11 -21.81
N PHE A 301 -11.59 18.01 -22.91
CA PHE A 301 -11.16 19.19 -23.67
C PHE A 301 -12.34 20.01 -24.21
N GLY A 302 -13.44 19.35 -24.62
CA GLY A 302 -14.66 20.02 -25.06
C GLY A 302 -15.24 21.00 -24.03
N ASN A 303 -15.05 20.77 -22.72
CA ASN A 303 -15.50 21.71 -21.70
C ASN A 303 -14.77 23.06 -21.75
N LEU A 304 -13.55 23.12 -22.30
CA LEU A 304 -12.89 24.40 -22.57
C LEU A 304 -13.66 25.22 -23.61
N LEU A 305 -14.29 24.54 -24.59
CA LEU A 305 -15.09 25.18 -25.63
C LEU A 305 -16.44 25.61 -25.08
N GLU A 306 -17.12 24.73 -24.33
CA GLU A 306 -18.40 25.04 -23.68
C GLU A 306 -18.29 26.24 -22.74
N ALA A 307 -17.17 26.35 -22.01
CA ALA A 307 -16.92 27.46 -21.11
C ALA A 307 -16.38 28.73 -21.80
N GLY A 308 -16.24 28.72 -23.14
CA GLY A 308 -15.74 29.85 -23.91
C GLY A 308 -14.26 30.19 -23.70
N LEU A 309 -13.49 29.30 -23.07
CA LEU A 309 -12.04 29.48 -22.86
C LEU A 309 -11.23 29.20 -24.13
N LEU A 310 -11.77 28.41 -25.04
CA LEU A 310 -11.28 28.22 -26.41
C LEU A 310 -12.45 28.25 -27.38
N ALA A 311 -12.23 28.74 -28.59
CA ALA A 311 -13.25 28.75 -29.63
C ALA A 311 -12.93 27.70 -30.71
N PRO A 312 -13.95 27.12 -31.38
CA PRO A 312 -13.74 26.45 -32.65
C PRO A 312 -13.02 27.38 -33.64
N GLY A 313 -12.02 26.85 -34.35
CA GLY A 313 -11.14 27.62 -35.22
C GLY A 313 -9.89 28.17 -34.54
N ALA A 314 -9.80 28.15 -33.20
CA ALA A 314 -8.58 28.55 -32.50
C ALA A 314 -7.38 27.67 -32.91
N GLU A 315 -6.20 28.28 -33.01
CA GLU A 315 -4.96 27.57 -33.30
C GLU A 315 -4.22 27.21 -32.00
N LEU A 316 -3.81 25.96 -31.90
CA LEU A 316 -2.91 25.47 -30.86
C LEU A 316 -1.56 25.12 -31.48
N THR A 317 -0.49 25.35 -30.74
CA THR A 317 0.87 25.05 -31.19
C THR A 317 1.63 24.17 -30.20
N CYS A 318 2.72 23.54 -30.59
CA CYS A 318 3.66 22.97 -29.62
C CYS A 318 4.48 24.09 -28.96
N ALA A 319 5.17 23.82 -27.85
CA ALA A 319 5.96 24.81 -27.11
C ALA A 319 6.97 25.62 -27.96
N LYS A 320 7.43 25.07 -29.09
CA LYS A 320 8.36 25.73 -30.02
C LYS A 320 7.67 26.31 -31.27
N GLY A 321 6.34 26.31 -31.35
CA GLY A 321 5.56 26.80 -32.51
C GLY A 321 5.67 25.96 -33.79
N ARG A 322 6.43 24.85 -33.79
CA ARG A 322 6.76 24.06 -34.99
C ARG A 322 5.62 23.17 -35.50
N LYS A 323 4.70 22.77 -34.62
CA LYS A 323 3.53 21.97 -34.94
C LYS A 323 2.31 22.78 -34.55
N ARG A 324 1.31 22.81 -35.44
CA ARG A 324 0.09 23.61 -35.30
C ARG A 324 -1.12 22.72 -35.49
N ALA A 325 -2.19 23.00 -34.77
CA ALA A 325 -3.45 22.30 -34.91
C ALA A 325 -4.64 23.25 -34.72
N THR A 326 -5.68 23.07 -35.51
CA THR A 326 -6.92 23.85 -35.40
C THR A 326 -7.91 23.12 -34.51
N VAL A 327 -8.51 23.84 -33.57
CA VAL A 327 -9.59 23.34 -32.70
C VAL A 327 -10.88 23.22 -33.50
N ARG A 328 -11.53 22.06 -33.46
CA ARG A 328 -12.84 21.80 -34.09
C ARG A 328 -13.98 21.92 -33.08
N ALA A 329 -15.20 22.12 -33.57
CA ALA A 329 -16.38 22.36 -32.74
C ALA A 329 -16.75 21.20 -31.79
N ASP A 330 -16.37 19.98 -32.14
CA ASP A 330 -16.57 18.76 -31.33
C ASP A 330 -15.47 18.54 -30.28
N GLY A 331 -14.53 19.48 -30.12
CA GLY A 331 -13.37 19.33 -29.24
C GLY A 331 -12.28 18.40 -29.79
N SER A 332 -12.32 18.05 -31.07
CA SER A 332 -11.18 17.44 -31.75
C SER A 332 -10.18 18.50 -32.25
N LEU A 333 -8.95 18.08 -32.55
CA LEU A 333 -7.95 18.89 -33.23
C LEU A 333 -7.76 18.38 -34.67
N ALA A 334 -7.37 19.28 -35.56
CA ALA A 334 -6.94 18.98 -36.92
C ALA A 334 -5.52 19.51 -37.17
N SER A 335 -4.62 18.69 -37.71
CA SER A 335 -3.26 19.10 -38.07
C SER A 335 -2.80 18.33 -39.29
N GLY A 336 -2.74 18.99 -40.45
CA GLY A 336 -2.54 18.31 -41.74
C GLY A 336 -3.57 17.20 -41.95
N ASP A 337 -3.10 15.99 -42.24
CA ASP A 337 -3.94 14.80 -42.46
C ASP A 337 -4.41 14.13 -41.15
N HIS A 338 -4.05 14.67 -39.99
CA HIS A 338 -4.40 14.10 -38.69
C HIS A 338 -5.61 14.80 -38.07
N ALA A 339 -6.58 14.01 -37.60
CA ALA A 339 -7.70 14.49 -36.80
C ALA A 339 -8.02 13.55 -35.63
N GLY A 340 -8.44 14.13 -34.51
CA GLY A 340 -8.85 13.38 -33.33
C GLY A 340 -8.66 14.15 -32.03
N SER A 341 -8.62 13.45 -30.90
CA SER A 341 -8.42 14.11 -29.60
C SER A 341 -7.06 14.81 -29.51
N ILE A 342 -6.94 15.76 -28.56
CA ILE A 342 -5.68 16.47 -28.26
C ILE A 342 -4.49 15.52 -28.04
N HIS A 343 -4.76 14.32 -27.50
CA HIS A 343 -3.76 13.28 -27.25
C HIS A 343 -3.35 12.55 -28.52
N LYS A 344 -4.34 12.11 -29.31
CA LYS A 344 -4.10 11.35 -30.55
C LYS A 344 -3.35 12.22 -31.56
N VAL A 345 -3.82 13.44 -31.80
CA VAL A 345 -3.18 14.36 -32.75
C VAL A 345 -1.79 14.75 -32.25
N GLY A 346 -1.64 15.03 -30.95
CA GLY A 346 -0.33 15.31 -30.35
C GLY A 346 0.68 14.19 -30.55
N ALA A 347 0.27 12.93 -30.42
CA ALA A 347 1.12 11.77 -30.64
C ALA A 347 1.51 11.62 -32.12
N LEU A 348 0.53 11.73 -33.03
CA LEU A 348 0.73 11.61 -34.47
C LEU A 348 1.69 12.68 -35.04
N VAL A 349 1.52 13.96 -34.66
CA VAL A 349 2.40 15.03 -35.17
C VAL A 349 3.84 14.93 -34.68
N GLN A 350 4.09 14.13 -33.63
CA GLN A 350 5.40 13.82 -33.08
C GLN A 350 5.97 12.48 -33.55
N GLY A 351 5.16 11.63 -34.20
CA GLY A 351 5.54 10.25 -34.52
C GLY A 351 5.70 9.36 -33.27
N LEU A 352 4.91 9.59 -32.22
CA LEU A 352 4.95 8.86 -30.95
C LEU A 352 3.69 8.00 -30.76
N GLU A 353 3.77 6.99 -29.90
CA GLU A 353 2.62 6.13 -29.55
C GLU A 353 1.63 6.83 -28.59
N ALA A 354 2.13 7.73 -27.73
CA ALA A 354 1.31 8.43 -26.74
C ALA A 354 1.76 9.88 -26.56
N CYS A 355 0.81 10.74 -26.21
CA CYS A 355 1.07 12.16 -25.90
C CYS A 355 0.08 12.67 -24.85
N ASN A 356 0.58 13.40 -23.84
CA ASN A 356 -0.26 14.22 -22.99
C ASN A 356 -0.57 15.56 -23.69
N GLY A 357 -1.69 15.61 -24.41
CA GLY A 357 -2.12 16.80 -25.15
C GLY A 357 -2.25 18.06 -24.28
N TRP A 358 -2.57 17.93 -22.99
CA TRP A 358 -2.72 19.06 -22.08
C TRP A 358 -1.45 19.88 -21.89
N THR A 359 -0.31 19.21 -21.82
CA THR A 359 1.01 19.85 -21.63
C THR A 359 1.73 20.07 -22.96
N TYR A 360 1.35 19.37 -24.02
CA TYR A 360 1.98 19.48 -25.33
C TYR A 360 1.46 20.68 -26.12
N TRP A 361 0.13 20.85 -26.18
CA TRP A 361 -0.51 21.92 -26.93
C TRP A 361 -0.55 23.20 -26.12
N HIS A 362 -0.26 24.31 -26.79
CA HIS A 362 -0.20 25.65 -26.24
C HIS A 362 -1.16 26.55 -27.02
N TYR A 363 -1.87 27.40 -26.29
CA TYR A 363 -2.65 28.49 -26.86
C TYR A 363 -1.88 29.81 -26.68
N GLU A 364 -2.17 30.79 -27.53
CA GLU A 364 -1.59 32.12 -27.40
C GLU A 364 -2.47 32.99 -26.49
N ASP A 365 -1.86 33.61 -25.50
CA ASP A 365 -2.50 34.55 -24.59
C ASP A 365 -1.58 35.74 -24.36
N ALA A 366 -2.01 36.93 -24.79
CA ALA A 366 -1.24 38.18 -24.73
C ALA A 366 0.21 38.03 -25.24
N GLY A 367 0.39 37.37 -26.39
CA GLY A 367 1.69 37.17 -27.04
C GLY A 367 2.58 36.12 -26.37
N LYS A 368 2.07 35.34 -25.40
CA LYS A 368 2.78 34.25 -24.74
C LYS A 368 2.08 32.92 -25.00
N LEU A 369 2.86 31.91 -25.37
CA LEU A 369 2.37 30.54 -25.48
C LEU A 369 2.24 29.92 -24.08
N LYS A 370 1.03 29.49 -23.73
CA LYS A 370 0.73 28.81 -22.47
C LYS A 370 0.17 27.41 -22.76
N PRO A 371 0.55 26.37 -22.00
CA PRO A 371 -0.03 25.05 -22.19
C PRO A 371 -1.54 25.10 -21.92
N ILE A 372 -2.34 24.37 -22.71
CA ILE A 372 -3.80 24.32 -22.54
C ILE A 372 -4.21 23.72 -21.18
N ASP A 373 -3.29 23.06 -20.48
CA ASP A 373 -3.48 22.64 -19.08
C ASP A 373 -3.81 23.81 -18.15
N ALA A 374 -3.29 25.02 -18.42
CA ALA A 374 -3.61 26.21 -17.63
C ALA A 374 -5.12 26.54 -17.68
N LEU A 375 -5.75 26.41 -18.85
CA LEU A 375 -7.20 26.61 -19.01
C LEU A 375 -8.00 25.53 -18.29
N ARG A 376 -7.48 24.29 -18.24
CA ARG A 376 -8.09 23.21 -17.48
C ARG A 376 -8.09 23.50 -15.98
N GLU A 377 -6.98 24.04 -15.45
CA GLU A 377 -6.91 24.42 -14.04
C GLU A 377 -7.85 25.58 -13.70
N THR A 378 -8.03 26.56 -14.60
CA THR A 378 -9.05 27.62 -14.43
C THR A 378 -10.45 27.04 -14.26
N LEU A 379 -10.84 26.06 -15.10
CA LEU A 379 -12.13 25.38 -14.93
C LEU A 379 -12.24 24.54 -13.67
N ARG A 380 -11.13 23.96 -13.19
CA ARG A 380 -11.13 23.25 -11.90
C ARG A 380 -11.41 24.20 -10.76
N GLY A 381 -10.73 25.36 -10.73
CA GLY A 381 -10.95 26.40 -9.72
C GLY A 381 -12.39 26.92 -9.72
N ALA A 382 -12.96 27.18 -10.90
CA ALA A 382 -14.33 27.68 -11.02
C ALA A 382 -15.42 26.67 -10.63
N LYS A 383 -15.14 25.36 -10.68
CA LYS A 383 -16.06 24.31 -10.21
C LYS A 383 -15.89 23.96 -8.72
N ALA A 384 -14.81 24.42 -8.10
CA ALA A 384 -14.50 24.18 -6.70
C ALA A 384 -14.91 25.34 -5.78
N ALA A 385 -15.08 26.55 -6.34
CA ALA A 385 -15.77 27.68 -5.73
C ALA A 385 -17.29 27.54 -5.91
#